data_AF-A0A379PMJ7-F1
#
_entry.id   AF-A0A379PMJ7-F1
#
_cell.length_a   1.000
_cell.length_b   1.000
_cell.length_c   1.000
_cell.angle_alpha   90.00
_cell.angle_beta   90.00
_cell.angle_gamma   90.00
#
_symmetry.space_group_name_H-M   'P 1'
#
loop_
_entity.id
_entity.type
_entity.pdbx_description
1 polymer ?
#
loop_
_entity_poly.entity_id
_entity_poly.type
_entity_poly.pdbx_seq_one_letter_code
_entity_poly.pdbx_strand_id
1 'polypeptide(L)' 'MAPSTEWQVIREYFCPLSGDLLDVEAPTPWYSIIHDFEPDIDAFYKNWLGLDVLERAA' A
#
# COMPACT_ATOMS: atom_id res chain seq x y z
N MET A 1 24.03 -14.25 2.60
CA MET A 1 22.81 -14.87 2.07
C MET A 1 21.90 -13.79 1.44
N ALA A 2 22.47 -12.77 0.77
CA ALA A 2 21.68 -11.69 0.18
C ALA A 2 21.16 -12.09 -1.22
N PRO A 3 19.99 -11.56 -1.65
CA PRO A 3 19.54 -11.73 -3.02
C PRO A 3 20.48 -10.99 -3.99
N SER A 4 20.50 -11.45 -5.23
CA SER A 4 21.28 -10.82 -6.29
C SER A 4 20.44 -9.77 -7.02
N THR A 5 21.00 -8.58 -7.24
CA THR A 5 20.27 -7.39 -7.70
C THR A 5 19.72 -7.49 -9.11
N GLU A 6 20.27 -8.38 -9.94
CA GLU A 6 19.75 -8.68 -11.27
C GLU A 6 18.45 -9.50 -11.24
N TRP A 7 18.16 -10.18 -10.13
CA TRP A 7 16.95 -10.98 -9.96
C TRP A 7 15.93 -10.32 -9.06
N GLN A 8 16.38 -9.68 -7.98
CA GLN A 8 15.49 -9.11 -6.97
C GLN A 8 16.07 -7.81 -6.43
N VAL A 9 15.25 -6.76 -6.45
CA VAL A 9 15.54 -5.48 -5.83
C VAL A 9 14.68 -5.30 -4.59
N ILE A 10 15.20 -4.61 -3.59
CA ILE A 10 14.43 -4.21 -2.41
C ILE A 10 14.07 -2.74 -2.57
N ARG A 11 12.79 -2.41 -2.48
CA ARG A 11 12.26 -1.03 -2.54
C ARG A 11 11.62 -0.70 -1.21
N GLU A 12 12.05 0.40 -0.59
CA GLU A 12 11.60 0.83 0.73
C GLU A 12 10.82 2.15 0.59
N TYR A 13 9.58 2.17 1.09
CA TYR A 13 8.70 3.34 1.00
C TYR A 13 8.57 4.00 2.36
N PHE A 14 8.99 5.26 2.44
CA PHE A 14 9.05 6.03 3.68
C PHE A 14 8.05 7.18 3.71
N CYS A 15 7.55 7.50 4.91
CA CYS A 15 6.86 8.75 5.15
C CYS A 15 7.84 9.93 5.02
N PRO A 16 7.58 10.95 4.16
CA PRO A 16 8.52 12.05 3.94
C PRO A 16 8.64 13.02 5.12
N LEU A 17 7.75 12.93 6.11
CA LEU A 17 7.73 13.81 7.29
C LEU A 17 8.35 13.15 8.52
N SER A 18 7.94 11.93 8.84
CA SER A 18 8.41 11.20 10.03
C SER A 18 9.63 10.31 9.75
N GLY A 19 9.85 9.90 8.50
CA GLY A 19 10.87 8.92 8.14
C GLY A 19 10.49 7.47 8.47
N ASP A 20 9.24 7.21 8.86
CA ASP A 20 8.77 5.85 9.15
C ASP A 20 8.77 4.99 7.88
N LEU A 21 9.23 3.74 8.00
CA LEU A 21 9.17 2.73 6.95
C LEU A 21 7.73 2.17 6.87
N LEU A 22 7.02 2.50 5.79
CA LEU A 22 5.61 2.15 5.60
C LEU A 22 5.43 0.83 4.85
N ASP A 23 6.32 0.53 3.90
CA ASP A 23 6.28 -0.71 3.14
C ASP A 23 7.64 -1.10 2.55
N VAL A 24 7.82 -2.41 2.26
CA VAL A 24 9.01 -2.97 1.60
C VAL A 24 8.58 -3.97 0.53
N GLU A 25 8.86 -3.64 -0.72
CA GLU A 25 8.64 -4.56 -1.85
C GLU A 25 9.94 -5.26 -2.24
N ALA A 26 9.85 -6.54 -2.60
CA ALA A 26 10.98 -7.34 -3.07
C ALA A 26 10.77 -7.93 -4.48
N PRO A 27 10.52 -7.12 -5.52
CA PRO A 27 10.19 -7.62 -6.87
C PRO A 27 11.45 -7.80 -7.74
N THR A 28 11.24 -8.26 -8.97
CA THR A 28 12.26 -8.22 -10.01
C THR A 28 12.53 -6.77 -10.48
N PRO A 29 13.68 -6.49 -11.10
CA PRO A 29 13.90 -5.20 -11.76
C PRO A 29 12.78 -4.85 -12.74
N TRP A 30 12.44 -3.56 -12.81
CA TRP A 30 11.39 -2.97 -13.68
C TRP A 30 9.95 -3.40 -13.39
N TYR A 31 9.70 -4.20 -12.35
CA TYR A 31 8.35 -4.49 -11.92
C TYR A 31 7.63 -3.20 -11.51
N SER A 32 6.33 -3.09 -11.83
CA SER A 32 5.52 -1.93 -11.45
C SER A 32 5.45 -1.77 -9.93
N ILE A 33 5.13 -0.56 -9.45
CA ILE A 33 4.75 -0.34 -8.05
C ILE A 33 3.41 -1.05 -7.83
N ILE A 34 3.29 -1.78 -6.72
CA ILE A 34 2.07 -2.52 -6.40
C ILE A 34 1.05 -1.56 -5.78
N HIS A 35 -0.20 -1.64 -6.24
CA HIS A 35 -1.33 -1.04 -5.54
C HIS A 35 -1.95 -2.13 -4.67
N ASP A 36 -1.54 -2.21 -3.40
CA ASP A 36 -1.84 -3.37 -2.54
C ASP A 36 -3.32 -3.53 -2.23
N PHE A 37 -4.02 -2.40 -2.04
CA PHE A 37 -5.38 -2.46 -1.52
C PHE A 37 -6.26 -1.32 -2.02
N GLU A 38 -7.40 -1.69 -2.60
CA GLU A 38 -8.48 -0.79 -2.99
C GLU A 38 -9.76 -1.18 -2.21
N PRO A 39 -10.00 -0.58 -1.02
CA PRO A 39 -11.17 -0.91 -0.22
C PRO A 39 -12.46 -0.27 -0.75
N ASP A 40 -13.55 -1.05 -0.77
CA ASP A 40 -14.91 -0.51 -0.86
C ASP A 40 -15.37 -0.02 0.52
N ILE A 41 -15.03 1.23 0.82
CA ILE A 41 -15.35 1.87 2.11
C ILE A 41 -16.87 2.04 2.26
N ASP A 42 -17.60 2.32 1.18
CA ASP A 42 -19.05 2.53 1.24
C ASP A 42 -19.77 1.25 1.67
N ALA A 43 -19.44 0.12 1.04
CA ALA A 43 -20.01 -1.17 1.42
C ALA A 43 -19.58 -1.59 2.82
N PHE A 44 -18.31 -1.37 3.19
CA PHE A 44 -17.80 -1.71 4.52
C PHE A 44 -18.60 -1.01 5.63
N TYR A 45 -18.83 0.30 5.51
CA TYR A 45 -19.57 1.04 6.54
C TYR A 45 -21.07 0.74 6.49
N LYS A 46 -21.72 0.85 5.32
CA LYS A 46 -23.19 0.74 5.24
C LYS A 46 -23.69 -0.70 5.40
N ASN A 47 -23.07 -1.63 4.69
CA ASN A 47 -23.61 -2.99 4.56
C ASN A 47 -23.06 -3.93 5.62
N TRP A 48 -21.83 -3.72 6.10
CA TRP A 48 -21.19 -4.65 7.04
C TRP A 48 -21.27 -4.13 8.48
N LEU A 49 -20.97 -2.84 8.70
CA LEU A 49 -21.03 -2.23 10.04
C LEU A 49 -22.41 -1.63 10.37
N GLY A 50 -23.24 -1.33 9.38
CA GLY A 50 -24.53 -0.64 9.58
C GLY A 50 -24.38 0.82 10.03
N LEU A 51 -23.26 1.45 9.67
CA LEU A 51 -22.94 2.84 10.01
C LEU A 51 -23.05 3.74 8.77
N ASP A 52 -23.36 5.01 9.00
CA ASP A 52 -23.28 6.01 7.96
C ASP A 52 -21.82 6.29 7.57
N VAL A 53 -21.61 6.58 6.28
CA VAL A 53 -20.30 6.93 5.74
C VAL A 53 -19.98 8.39 6.12
N LEU A 54 -18.73 8.65 6.52
CA LEU A 54 -18.26 9.99 6.84
C LEU A 54 -18.30 10.92 5.62
N GLU A 55 -18.44 12.22 5.86
CA GLU A 55 -18.46 13.23 4.79
C GLU A 55 -17.12 13.23 4.02
N ARG A 56 -17.19 13.10 2.69
CA ARG A 56 -16.04 13.20 1.79
C ARG A 56 -16.10 14.53 1.03
N ALA A 57 -14.99 15.27 0.99
CA ALA A 57 -14.89 16.47 0.17
C ALA A 57 -15.03 16.11 -1.32
N ALA A 58 -15.73 16.96 -2.08
CA ALA A 58 -16.02 16.79 -3.51
C ALA A 58 -14.86 17.23 -4.41
#